data_AF-A0A536QU10-F1
#
_entry.id   AF-A0A536QU10-F1
#
_cell.length_a   1.000
_cell.length_b   1.000
_cell.length_c   1.000
_cell.angle_alpha   90.00
_cell.angle_beta   90.00
_cell.angle_gamma   90.00
#
_symmetry.space_group_name_H-M   'P 1'
#
loop_
_entity.id
_entity.type
_entity.pdbx_description
1 polymer ?
#
loop_
_entity_poly.entity_id
_entity_poly.type
_entity_poly.pdbx_seq_one_letter_code
_entity_poly.pdbx_strand_id
1 'polypeptide(L)'
;MAQIVDVQEYPATASRRRWLALVPVAVVLLVFAATLEPVQRTWRTVLGLAGLAPLAVTMSGNITDDDGAPIRHAFVRVGQEGQLAATYSDEAGRYQLAYSIRTRLPADVSVGATGYEASLRELRVTSTDPQYDARLHKVVRIDAGATTHAVIASEDGLCYPVRTDVREPDRSWPCRLLHVLVGKTGVLSVSVVPDDPRDRFGVSFAVGSEPTLLFATPCCPSDDAARLPEGADALVQVVALDLDTSAAPSNRSRQGFTLHTALDPP
;
A
#
# COMPACT_ATOMS: atom_id res chain seq x y z
N MET A 1 -26.00 -88.49 -23.41
CA MET A 1 -25.51 -88.21 -24.77
C MET A 1 -25.65 -86.73 -25.01
N ALA A 2 -24.52 -86.04 -25.18
CA ALA A 2 -24.45 -84.59 -25.32
C ALA A 2 -24.90 -84.17 -26.72
N GLN A 3 -25.80 -83.19 -26.79
CA GLN A 3 -26.14 -82.50 -28.02
C GLN A 3 -25.63 -81.07 -27.87
N ILE A 4 -24.64 -80.73 -28.68
CA ILE A 4 -24.04 -79.39 -28.79
C ILE A 4 -25.11 -78.51 -29.42
N VAL A 5 -25.56 -77.48 -28.69
CA VAL A 5 -26.45 -76.44 -29.21
C VAL A 5 -25.58 -75.29 -29.66
N ASP A 6 -25.78 -74.92 -30.93
CA ASP A 6 -25.06 -73.90 -31.67
C ASP A 6 -25.06 -72.53 -30.98
N VAL A 7 -23.92 -71.88 -31.16
CA VAL A 7 -23.65 -70.46 -30.95
C VAL A 7 -24.64 -69.62 -31.76
N GLN A 8 -25.49 -68.84 -31.09
CA GLN A 8 -26.14 -67.70 -31.71
C GLN A 8 -25.29 -66.44 -31.49
N GLU A 9 -24.62 -66.03 -32.57
CA GLU A 9 -24.12 -64.68 -32.78
C GLU A 9 -25.27 -63.66 -32.73
N TYR A 10 -25.16 -62.70 -31.81
CA TYR A 10 -25.92 -61.45 -31.88
C TYR A 10 -25.20 -60.50 -32.85
N PRO A 11 -25.84 -59.98 -33.92
CA PRO A 11 -25.24 -58.92 -34.70
C PRO A 11 -25.21 -57.63 -33.89
N ALA A 12 -23.99 -57.20 -33.54
CA ALA A 12 -23.72 -55.89 -32.98
C ALA A 12 -23.87 -54.82 -34.08
N THR A 13 -25.06 -54.23 -34.22
CA THR A 13 -25.24 -53.04 -35.06
C THR A 13 -26.09 -51.99 -34.35
N ALA A 14 -25.52 -51.33 -33.34
CA ALA A 14 -26.06 -50.07 -32.81
C ALA A 14 -25.02 -49.24 -32.02
N SER A 15 -23.84 -48.91 -32.60
CA SER A 15 -22.91 -47.98 -31.90
C SER A 15 -22.28 -46.89 -32.75
N ARG A 16 -22.55 -46.82 -34.07
CA ARG A 16 -21.90 -45.81 -34.95
C ARG A 16 -22.66 -44.48 -35.09
N ARG A 17 -23.95 -44.42 -34.74
CA ARG A 17 -24.79 -43.23 -34.98
C ARG A 17 -24.77 -42.20 -33.85
N ARG A 18 -24.37 -42.58 -32.63
CA ARG A 18 -24.26 -41.66 -31.47
C ARG A 18 -23.01 -40.77 -31.52
N TRP A 19 -21.95 -41.19 -32.20
CA TRP A 19 -20.69 -40.42 -32.28
C TRP A 19 -20.77 -39.23 -33.25
N LEU A 20 -21.58 -39.30 -34.31
CA LEU A 20 -21.71 -38.20 -35.28
C LEU A 20 -22.61 -37.05 -34.81
N ALA A 21 -23.45 -37.26 -33.79
CA ALA A 21 -24.31 -36.20 -33.22
C ALA A 21 -23.64 -35.42 -32.07
N LEU A 22 -22.60 -35.97 -31.45
CA LEU A 22 -21.86 -35.32 -30.35
C LEU A 22 -20.87 -34.27 -30.87
N VAL A 23 -20.27 -34.51 -32.03
CA VAL A 23 -19.30 -33.58 -32.64
C VAL A 23 -19.91 -32.20 -32.95
N PRO A 24 -21.07 -32.07 -33.63
CA PRO A 24 -21.65 -30.75 -33.90
C PRO A 24 -22.11 -30.04 -32.62
N VAL A 25 -22.63 -30.77 -31.62
CA VAL A 25 -23.01 -30.19 -30.32
C VAL A 25 -21.78 -29.70 -29.56
N ALA A 26 -20.68 -30.48 -29.56
CA ALA A 26 -19.43 -30.08 -28.94
C ALA A 26 -18.80 -28.86 -29.64
N VAL A 27 -18.84 -28.81 -30.98
CA VAL A 27 -18.37 -27.66 -31.77
C VAL A 27 -19.22 -26.41 -31.50
N VAL A 28 -20.54 -26.54 -31.45
CA VAL A 28 -21.43 -25.42 -31.09
C VAL A 28 -21.15 -24.96 -29.66
N LEU A 29 -21.00 -25.86 -28.69
CA LEU A 29 -20.65 -25.50 -27.31
C LEU A 29 -19.26 -24.83 -27.20
N LEU A 30 -18.27 -25.28 -27.97
CA LEU A 30 -16.94 -24.67 -28.03
C LEU A 30 -16.99 -23.27 -28.65
N VAL A 31 -17.73 -23.07 -29.73
CA VAL A 31 -17.93 -21.76 -30.35
C VAL A 31 -18.72 -20.83 -29.44
N PHE A 32 -19.74 -21.35 -28.74
CA PHE A 32 -20.54 -20.58 -27.78
C PHE A 32 -19.70 -20.18 -26.55
N ALA A 33 -18.89 -21.10 -26.02
CA ALA A 33 -17.94 -20.78 -24.95
C ALA A 33 -16.90 -19.74 -25.39
N ALA A 34 -16.28 -19.94 -26.57
CA ALA A 34 -15.26 -19.03 -27.09
C ALA A 34 -15.79 -17.61 -27.41
N THR A 35 -17.08 -17.47 -27.74
CA THR A 35 -17.73 -16.17 -27.99
C THR A 35 -18.28 -15.51 -26.72
N LEU A 36 -18.69 -16.30 -25.72
CA LEU A 36 -19.20 -15.79 -24.44
C LEU A 36 -18.10 -15.42 -23.45
N GLU A 37 -16.98 -16.14 -23.42
CA GLU A 37 -15.85 -15.84 -22.53
C GLU A 37 -15.37 -14.38 -22.58
N PRO A 38 -15.12 -13.78 -23.76
CA PRO A 38 -14.71 -12.38 -23.83
C PRO A 38 -15.80 -11.44 -23.33
N VAL A 39 -17.08 -11.72 -23.64
CA VAL A 39 -18.22 -10.92 -23.18
C VAL A 39 -18.36 -11.00 -21.65
N GLN A 40 -18.28 -12.20 -21.08
CA GLN A 40 -18.35 -12.42 -19.63
C GLN A 40 -17.19 -11.75 -18.89
N ARG A 41 -15.97 -11.77 -19.46
CA ARG A 41 -14.79 -11.11 -18.89
C ARG A 41 -14.95 -9.59 -18.86
N THR A 42 -15.46 -9.00 -19.95
CA THR A 42 -15.75 -7.57 -20.02
C THR A 42 -16.83 -7.17 -19.02
N TRP A 43 -17.94 -7.92 -18.92
CA TRP A 43 -18.98 -7.65 -17.94
C TRP A 43 -18.49 -7.79 -16.49
N ARG A 44 -17.68 -8.80 -16.16
CA ARG A 44 -17.08 -8.94 -14.82
C ARG A 44 -16.16 -7.77 -14.48
N THR A 45 -15.41 -7.27 -15.46
CA THR A 45 -14.52 -6.13 -15.27
C THR A 45 -15.32 -4.85 -15.04
N VAL A 46 -16.35 -4.60 -15.85
CA VAL A 46 -17.24 -3.43 -15.70
C VAL A 46 -18.00 -3.47 -14.37
N LEU A 47 -18.60 -4.62 -14.04
CA LEU A 47 -19.29 -4.82 -12.76
C LEU A 47 -18.32 -4.72 -11.58
N GLY A 48 -17.10 -5.23 -11.74
CA GLY A 48 -16.05 -5.17 -10.74
C GLY A 48 -15.57 -3.75 -10.49
N LEU A 49 -15.29 -2.97 -11.55
CA LEU A 49 -14.93 -1.55 -11.48
C LEU A 49 -16.07 -0.70 -10.91
N ALA A 50 -17.33 -1.04 -11.21
CA ALA A 50 -18.51 -0.43 -10.60
C ALA A 50 -18.75 -0.86 -9.14
N GLY A 51 -17.93 -1.77 -8.60
CA GLY A 51 -18.05 -2.26 -7.22
C GLY A 51 -19.25 -3.19 -6.99
N LEU A 52 -19.82 -3.75 -8.05
CA LEU A 52 -20.96 -4.67 -8.01
C LEU A 52 -20.53 -6.13 -7.90
N ALA A 53 -19.26 -6.44 -8.15
CA ALA A 53 -18.66 -7.76 -8.00
C ALA A 53 -17.19 -7.65 -7.54
N PRO A 54 -16.59 -8.73 -7.03
CA PRO A 54 -15.14 -8.79 -6.84
C PRO A 54 -14.40 -8.62 -8.18
N LEU A 55 -13.36 -7.80 -8.18
CA LEU A 55 -12.49 -7.55 -9.32
C LEU A 55 -11.12 -8.18 -9.06
N ALA A 56 -10.66 -9.04 -9.98
CA ALA A 56 -9.29 -9.53 -9.97
C ALA A 56 -8.37 -8.45 -10.56
N VAL A 57 -7.33 -8.10 -9.82
CA VAL A 57 -6.39 -7.01 -10.12
C VAL A 57 -4.97 -7.54 -10.06
N THR A 58 -4.13 -7.06 -10.96
CA THR A 58 -2.69 -7.31 -10.96
C THR A 58 -1.94 -5.98 -10.90
N MET A 59 -1.54 -5.57 -9.70
CA MET A 59 -0.77 -4.35 -9.51
C MET A 59 0.71 -4.61 -9.79
N SER A 60 1.37 -3.64 -10.39
CA SER A 60 2.82 -3.68 -10.64
C SER A 60 3.45 -2.31 -10.42
N GLY A 61 4.76 -2.28 -10.22
CA GLY A 61 5.49 -1.02 -10.09
C GLY A 61 6.95 -1.22 -9.71
N ASN A 62 7.62 -0.10 -9.51
CA ASN A 62 9.00 -0.02 -9.08
C ASN A 62 9.09 0.61 -7.68
N ILE A 63 10.04 0.14 -6.88
CA ILE A 63 10.34 0.70 -5.56
C ILE A 63 11.75 1.26 -5.61
N THR A 64 11.89 2.56 -5.40
CA THR A 64 13.18 3.25 -5.41
C THR A 64 13.40 4.03 -4.12
N ASP A 65 14.65 4.40 -3.85
CA ASP A 65 14.98 5.39 -2.83
C ASP A 65 15.01 6.82 -3.37
N ASP A 66 15.40 7.76 -2.51
CA ASP A 66 15.56 9.19 -2.83
C ASP A 66 16.59 9.47 -3.93
N ASP A 67 17.60 8.60 -4.06
CA ASP A 67 18.65 8.68 -5.09
C ASP A 67 18.19 8.04 -6.41
N GLY A 68 16.96 7.49 -6.45
CA GLY A 68 16.43 6.74 -7.57
C GLY A 68 16.99 5.32 -7.68
N ALA A 69 17.74 4.85 -6.66
CA ALA A 69 18.27 3.49 -6.65
C ALA A 69 17.13 2.49 -6.37
N PRO A 70 17.07 1.35 -7.09
CA PRO A 70 16.05 0.34 -6.85
C PRO A 70 16.24 -0.33 -5.48
N ILE A 71 15.14 -0.53 -4.76
CA ILE A 71 15.13 -1.20 -3.46
C ILE A 71 14.68 -2.65 -3.64
N ARG A 72 15.62 -3.58 -3.48
CA ARG A 72 15.35 -5.03 -3.50
C ARG A 72 14.68 -5.51 -2.21
N HIS A 73 13.89 -6.57 -2.31
CA HIS A 73 13.28 -7.24 -1.16
C HIS A 73 12.45 -6.31 -0.25
N ALA A 74 11.94 -5.20 -0.81
CA ALA A 74 10.94 -4.38 -0.14
C ALA A 74 9.61 -5.14 -0.15
N PHE A 75 8.88 -5.15 0.96
CA PHE A 75 7.56 -5.75 1.00
C PHE A 75 6.55 -4.78 0.39
N VAL A 76 5.56 -5.34 -0.31
CA VAL A 76 4.36 -4.63 -0.76
C VAL A 76 3.16 -5.42 -0.26
N ARG A 77 2.24 -4.74 0.40
CA ARG A 77 1.06 -5.35 1.00
C ARG A 77 -0.17 -4.52 0.70
N VAL A 78 -1.19 -5.16 0.15
CA VAL A 78 -2.48 -4.56 -0.15
C VAL A 78 -3.53 -5.16 0.78
N GLY A 79 -4.24 -4.29 1.51
CA GLY A 79 -5.32 -4.64 2.41
C GLY A 79 -6.63 -4.02 1.97
N GLN A 80 -7.71 -4.80 1.97
CA GLN A 80 -9.07 -4.27 1.80
C GLN A 80 -10.10 -5.19 2.46
N GLU A 81 -10.98 -4.64 3.32
CA GLU A 81 -12.05 -5.39 3.98
C GLU A 81 -11.59 -6.69 4.66
N GLY A 82 -10.39 -6.68 5.27
CA GLY A 82 -9.79 -7.85 5.93
C GLY A 82 -9.15 -8.88 4.98
N GLN A 83 -9.24 -8.68 3.66
CA GLN A 83 -8.41 -9.41 2.70
C GLN A 83 -7.03 -8.79 2.63
N LEU A 84 -6.00 -9.63 2.50
CA LEU A 84 -4.62 -9.22 2.46
C LEU A 84 -3.88 -9.98 1.37
N ALA A 85 -3.12 -9.26 0.56
CA ALA A 85 -2.20 -9.81 -0.42
C ALA A 85 -0.83 -9.16 -0.22
N ALA A 86 0.25 -9.93 -0.39
CA ALA A 86 1.60 -9.43 -0.21
C ALA A 86 2.57 -10.03 -1.23
N THR A 87 3.60 -9.25 -1.57
CA THR A 87 4.73 -9.67 -2.41
C THR A 87 6.00 -8.94 -1.98
N TYR A 88 7.11 -9.25 -2.62
CA TYR A 88 8.39 -8.56 -2.45
C TYR A 88 8.92 -8.07 -3.80
N SER A 89 9.69 -6.98 -3.79
CA SER A 89 10.40 -6.53 -4.99
C SER A 89 11.59 -7.43 -5.34
N ASP A 90 11.86 -7.53 -6.65
CA ASP A 90 13.03 -8.20 -7.22
C ASP A 90 14.32 -7.38 -7.06
N GLU A 91 15.44 -7.89 -7.57
CA GLU A 91 16.75 -7.21 -7.54
C GLU A 91 16.77 -5.86 -8.30
N ALA A 92 15.84 -5.65 -9.22
CA ALA A 92 15.67 -4.40 -9.95
C ALA A 92 14.63 -3.48 -9.29
N GLY A 93 14.15 -3.81 -8.09
CA GLY A 93 13.13 -3.05 -7.36
C GLY A 93 11.72 -3.19 -7.93
N ARG A 94 11.48 -4.10 -8.88
CA ARG A 94 10.17 -4.31 -9.51
C ARG A 94 9.34 -5.29 -8.71
N TYR A 95 8.04 -5.09 -8.69
CA TYR A 95 7.11 -6.04 -8.08
C TYR A 95 5.87 -6.26 -8.96
N GLN A 96 5.22 -7.40 -8.73
CA GLN A 96 3.91 -7.70 -9.27
C GLN A 96 3.09 -8.45 -8.21
N LEU A 97 1.84 -8.04 -8.01
CA LEU A 97 0.93 -8.58 -7.02
C LEU A 97 -0.45 -8.79 -7.62
N ALA A 98 -0.91 -10.04 -7.62
CA ALA A 98 -2.28 -10.40 -7.97
C ALA A 98 -3.15 -10.48 -6.71
N TYR A 99 -4.31 -9.83 -6.73
CA TYR A 99 -5.24 -9.78 -5.61
C TYR A 99 -6.68 -9.56 -6.11
N SER A 100 -7.66 -9.75 -5.23
CA SER A 100 -9.08 -9.50 -5.53
C SER A 100 -9.59 -8.42 -4.59
N ILE A 101 -10.36 -7.48 -5.13
CA ILE A 101 -10.92 -6.35 -4.37
C ILE A 101 -12.37 -6.06 -4.72
N ARG A 102 -13.02 -5.23 -3.91
CA ARG A 102 -14.28 -4.57 -4.21
C ARG A 102 -14.02 -3.08 -4.35
N THR A 103 -14.28 -2.49 -5.51
CA THR A 103 -13.89 -1.10 -5.81
C THR A 103 -14.74 -0.01 -5.14
N ARG A 104 -15.74 -0.38 -4.31
CA ARG A 104 -16.54 0.62 -3.57
C ARG A 104 -15.73 1.38 -2.53
N LEU A 105 -14.66 0.79 -2.04
CA LEU A 105 -13.75 1.36 -1.06
C LEU A 105 -12.34 1.42 -1.64
N PRO A 106 -11.48 2.36 -1.19
CA PRO A 106 -10.05 2.30 -1.48
C PRO A 106 -9.44 1.03 -0.88
N ALA A 107 -8.28 0.63 -1.39
CA ALA A 107 -7.43 -0.40 -0.80
C ALA A 107 -6.21 0.26 -0.15
N ASP A 108 -5.79 -0.24 1.00
CA ASP A 108 -4.60 0.25 1.69
C ASP A 108 -3.37 -0.44 1.12
N VAL A 109 -2.45 0.34 0.55
CA VAL A 109 -1.17 -0.13 0.02
C VAL A 109 -0.08 0.28 0.98
N SER A 110 0.59 -0.70 1.57
CA SER A 110 1.75 -0.51 2.44
C SER A 110 3.00 -1.05 1.77
N VAL A 111 4.04 -0.22 1.71
CA VAL A 111 5.34 -0.54 1.12
C VAL A 111 6.41 -0.23 2.14
N GLY A 112 7.39 -1.11 2.32
CA GLY A 112 8.49 -0.85 3.24
C GLY A 112 9.69 -1.76 3.03
N ALA A 113 10.82 -1.35 3.58
CA ALA A 113 12.07 -2.08 3.52
C ALA A 113 12.93 -1.80 4.76
N THR A 114 13.81 -2.73 5.13
CA THR A 114 14.73 -2.52 6.24
C THR A 114 15.64 -1.31 5.96
N GLY A 115 15.72 -0.38 6.92
CA GLY A 115 16.51 0.85 6.78
C GLY A 115 15.76 2.00 6.10
N TYR A 116 14.50 1.78 5.72
CA TYR A 116 13.64 2.79 5.09
C TYR A 116 12.38 3.05 5.93
N GLU A 117 11.87 4.27 5.83
CA GLU A 117 10.56 4.66 6.33
C GLU A 117 9.48 3.85 5.57
N ALA A 118 8.52 3.27 6.29
CA ALA A 118 7.40 2.60 5.65
C ALA A 118 6.42 3.63 5.08
N SER A 119 5.91 3.36 3.89
CA SER A 119 4.91 4.18 3.21
C SER A 119 3.56 3.48 3.19
N LEU A 120 2.52 4.15 3.66
CA LEU A 120 1.11 3.73 3.53
C LEU A 120 0.39 4.67 2.57
N ARG A 121 -0.43 4.15 1.66
CA ARG A 121 -1.25 4.97 0.75
C ARG A 121 -2.59 4.32 0.45
N GLU A 122 -3.61 5.13 0.23
CA GLU A 122 -4.89 4.67 -0.29
C GLU A 122 -4.82 4.56 -1.82
N LEU A 123 -5.17 3.39 -2.35
CA LEU A 123 -5.29 3.15 -3.78
C LEU A 123 -6.75 2.98 -4.16
N ARG A 124 -7.27 3.90 -4.98
CA ARG A 124 -8.54 3.71 -5.68
C ARG A 124 -8.27 2.99 -6.99
N VAL A 125 -8.76 1.76 -7.09
CA VAL A 125 -8.53 0.95 -8.28
C VAL A 125 -9.52 1.34 -9.39
N THR A 126 -8.98 1.91 -10.45
CA THR A 126 -9.70 2.32 -11.66
C THR A 126 -9.43 1.42 -12.88
N SER A 127 -8.47 0.49 -12.76
CA SER A 127 -8.12 -0.51 -13.78
C SER A 127 -7.79 -1.85 -13.15
N THR A 128 -7.81 -2.93 -13.95
CA THR A 128 -7.39 -4.28 -13.52
C THR A 128 -5.87 -4.46 -13.42
N ASP A 129 -5.10 -3.50 -13.94
CA ASP A 129 -3.64 -3.53 -14.05
C ASP A 129 -2.99 -2.22 -13.57
N PRO A 130 -3.29 -1.76 -12.34
CA PRO A 130 -2.78 -0.49 -11.86
C PRO A 130 -1.25 -0.52 -11.76
N GLN A 131 -0.62 0.56 -12.25
CA GLN A 131 0.79 0.84 -12.03
C GLN A 131 0.94 1.73 -10.81
N TYR A 132 1.80 1.32 -9.88
CA TYR A 132 2.02 2.04 -8.63
C TYR A 132 3.51 1.99 -8.29
N ASP A 133 4.22 3.06 -8.65
CA ASP A 133 5.59 3.24 -8.22
C ASP A 133 5.62 3.80 -6.79
N ALA A 134 6.58 3.35 -5.99
CA ALA A 134 6.80 3.82 -4.64
C ALA A 134 8.21 4.36 -4.47
N ARG A 135 8.33 5.52 -3.83
CA ARG A 135 9.61 6.03 -3.34
C ARG A 135 9.63 5.85 -1.82
N LEU A 136 10.69 5.25 -1.28
CA LEU A 136 10.90 5.16 0.16
C LEU A 136 12.06 6.03 0.59
N HIS A 137 11.89 6.69 1.73
CA HIS A 137 12.94 7.50 2.33
C HIS A 137 13.81 6.66 3.26
N LYS A 138 15.11 6.92 3.26
CA LYS A 138 16.03 6.30 4.23
C LYS A 138 15.70 6.79 5.62
N VAL A 139 15.75 5.91 6.61
CA VAL A 139 15.56 6.28 8.02
C VAL A 139 16.64 7.30 8.41
N VAL A 140 16.21 8.49 8.80
CA VAL A 140 17.10 9.55 9.28
C VAL A 140 17.30 9.38 10.78
N ARG A 141 18.56 9.23 11.21
CA ARG A 141 18.97 9.20 12.62
C ARG A 141 19.66 10.51 12.98
N ILE A 142 19.25 11.11 14.08
CA ILE A 142 19.64 12.44 14.52
C ILE A 142 20.10 12.31 15.97
N ASP A 143 21.29 12.82 16.29
CA ASP A 143 21.69 12.91 17.70
C ASP A 143 20.92 14.04 18.39
N ALA A 144 20.43 13.81 19.61
CA ALA A 144 19.75 14.84 20.38
C ALA A 144 20.66 16.09 20.56
N GLY A 145 20.14 17.28 20.21
CA GLY A 145 20.91 18.52 20.14
C GLY A 145 21.36 18.89 18.72
N ALA A 146 21.19 17.99 17.74
CA ALA A 146 21.47 18.27 16.34
C ALA A 146 20.26 18.87 15.62
N THR A 147 20.51 19.33 14.40
CA THR A 147 19.51 19.87 13.50
C THR A 147 19.57 19.13 12.18
N THR A 148 18.43 18.84 11.56
CA THR A 148 18.39 18.22 10.23
C THR A 148 17.37 18.92 9.34
N HIS A 149 17.66 18.98 8.05
CA HIS A 149 16.68 19.37 7.04
C HIS A 149 15.99 18.12 6.49
N ALA A 150 14.70 18.24 6.20
CA ALA A 150 13.91 17.20 5.56
C ALA A 150 12.83 17.82 4.67
N VAL A 151 12.27 17.00 3.78
CA VAL A 151 11.21 17.38 2.85
C VAL A 151 10.09 16.38 2.96
N ILE A 152 8.86 16.88 3.00
CA ILE A 152 7.63 16.10 2.84
C ILE A 152 7.07 16.40 1.45
N ALA A 153 6.81 15.38 0.66
CA ALA A 153 6.16 15.48 -0.62
C ALA A 153 4.77 14.84 -0.60
N SER A 154 3.89 15.27 -1.50
CA SER A 154 2.55 14.69 -1.62
C SER A 154 2.60 13.24 -2.05
N GLU A 155 3.70 12.81 -2.70
CA GLU A 155 3.99 11.40 -3.01
C GLU A 155 4.41 10.54 -1.81
N ASP A 156 4.71 11.13 -0.66
CA ASP A 156 5.25 10.40 0.49
C ASP A 156 4.20 9.51 1.16
N GLY A 157 4.66 8.72 2.14
CA GLY A 157 3.82 7.87 2.96
C GLY A 157 2.79 8.69 3.75
N LEU A 158 1.58 8.17 3.83
CA LEU A 158 0.53 8.73 4.65
C LEU A 158 0.68 8.29 6.09
N CYS A 159 0.42 9.22 6.98
CA CYS A 159 0.14 8.93 8.36
C CYS A 159 -1.24 8.28 8.48
N TYR A 160 -1.36 7.25 9.33
CA TYR A 160 -2.64 6.57 9.59
C TYR A 160 -3.71 7.61 9.95
N PRO A 161 -4.97 7.41 9.53
CA PRO A 161 -6.03 8.36 9.78
C PRO A 161 -6.18 8.63 11.27
N VAL A 162 -5.99 9.88 11.64
CA VAL A 162 -6.35 10.33 12.99
C VAL A 162 -7.84 10.61 12.97
N ARG A 163 -8.60 9.76 13.66
CA ARG A 163 -10.01 10.00 13.90
C ARG A 163 -10.17 10.74 15.21
N THR A 164 -10.21 12.07 15.12
CA THR A 164 -10.49 13.00 16.22
C THR A 164 -11.95 12.89 16.70
N ASP A 165 -12.87 12.69 15.76
CA ASP A 165 -14.31 12.51 16.00
C ASP A 165 -14.85 11.45 15.04
N VAL A 166 -15.76 10.60 15.52
CA VAL A 166 -16.47 9.58 14.72
C VAL A 166 -17.23 10.19 13.54
N ARG A 167 -17.63 11.46 13.66
CA ARG A 167 -18.39 12.24 12.66
C ARG A 167 -17.49 12.90 11.62
N GLU A 168 -16.20 13.03 11.88
CA GLU A 168 -15.26 13.59 10.92
C GLU A 168 -14.81 12.53 9.92
N PRO A 169 -14.60 12.92 8.65
CA PRO A 169 -14.00 12.01 7.69
C PRO A 169 -12.55 11.72 8.11
N ASP A 170 -12.12 10.48 7.88
CA ASP A 170 -10.73 10.09 8.07
C ASP A 170 -9.82 11.02 7.25
N ARG A 171 -8.92 11.73 7.92
CA ARG A 171 -7.91 12.58 7.28
C ARG A 171 -6.56 11.92 7.42
N SER A 172 -5.90 11.74 6.30
CA SER A 172 -4.53 11.28 6.21
C SER A 172 -3.69 12.35 5.53
N TRP A 173 -2.48 12.55 6.04
CA TRP A 173 -1.54 13.53 5.54
C TRP A 173 -0.22 12.85 5.18
N PRO A 174 0.49 13.32 4.13
CA PRO A 174 1.86 12.93 3.90
C PRO A 174 2.73 13.26 5.11
N CYS A 175 3.68 12.37 5.42
CA CYS A 175 4.51 12.55 6.58
C CYS A 175 5.89 11.93 6.47
N ARG A 176 6.77 12.37 7.36
CA ARG A 176 8.14 11.88 7.52
C ARG A 176 8.37 11.41 8.95
N LEU A 177 9.15 10.34 9.07
CA LEU A 177 9.53 9.74 10.35
C LEU A 177 11.02 9.93 10.60
N LEU A 178 11.36 10.68 11.64
CA LEU A 178 12.74 10.96 12.02
C LEU A 178 13.05 10.31 13.37
N HIS A 179 14.20 9.63 13.47
CA HIS A 179 14.67 9.00 14.70
C HIS A 179 15.67 9.90 15.41
N VAL A 180 15.40 10.24 16.66
CA VAL A 180 16.28 11.06 17.51
C VAL A 180 16.87 10.20 18.61
N LEU A 181 18.19 10.02 18.57
CA LEU A 181 18.96 9.24 19.53
C LEU A 181 19.36 10.13 20.71
N VAL A 182 18.94 9.72 21.91
CA VAL A 182 19.21 10.46 23.14
C VAL A 182 20.49 9.95 23.79
N GLY A 183 21.57 10.73 23.66
CA GLY A 183 22.88 10.35 24.18
C GLY A 183 23.04 10.43 25.71
N LYS A 184 22.14 11.13 26.41
CA LYS A 184 22.14 11.30 27.89
C LYS A 184 20.72 11.55 28.38
N THR A 185 20.43 11.16 29.62
CA THR A 185 19.15 11.49 30.26
C THR A 185 18.93 13.00 30.31
N GLY A 186 17.77 13.47 29.84
CA GLY A 186 17.44 14.89 29.78
C GLY A 186 16.02 15.16 29.27
N VAL A 187 15.70 16.42 29.05
CA VAL A 187 14.46 16.85 28.37
C VAL A 187 14.80 17.13 26.92
N LEU A 188 14.33 16.25 26.02
CA LEU A 188 14.42 16.46 24.59
C LEU A 188 13.32 17.43 24.18
N SER A 189 13.68 18.58 23.63
CA SER A 189 12.77 19.46 22.90
C SER A 189 13.00 19.31 21.40
N VAL A 190 11.91 19.38 20.65
CA VAL A 190 11.89 19.24 19.20
C VAL A 190 11.08 20.42 18.66
N SER A 191 11.59 21.11 17.65
CA SER A 191 10.84 22.13 16.93
C SER A 191 11.01 22.02 15.43
N VAL A 192 9.95 22.35 14.70
CA VAL A 192 9.92 22.33 13.23
C VAL A 192 9.81 23.76 12.73
N VAL A 193 10.78 24.15 11.90
CA VAL A 193 10.80 25.44 11.22
C VAL A 193 10.57 25.20 9.73
N PRO A 194 9.44 25.66 9.15
CA PRO A 194 9.18 25.49 7.73
C PRO A 194 10.09 26.37 6.87
N ASP A 195 10.44 25.90 5.67
CA ASP A 195 11.21 26.69 4.71
C ASP A 195 10.38 27.86 4.13
N ASP A 196 9.07 27.64 3.88
CA ASP A 196 8.10 28.70 3.58
C ASP A 196 7.18 28.91 4.80
N PRO A 197 7.08 30.11 5.38
CA PRO A 197 6.23 30.38 6.53
C PRO A 197 4.72 30.16 6.29
N ARG A 198 4.30 29.93 5.04
CA ARG A 198 2.93 29.57 4.69
C ARG A 198 2.63 28.09 4.88
N ASP A 199 3.65 27.24 4.87
CA ASP A 199 3.48 25.79 5.01
C ASP A 199 3.05 25.44 6.44
N ARG A 200 2.16 24.45 6.57
CA ARG A 200 1.52 24.10 7.84
C ARG A 200 1.93 22.69 8.24
N PHE A 201 2.79 22.59 9.24
CA PHE A 201 3.21 21.30 9.78
C PHE A 201 2.54 21.00 11.13
N GLY A 202 2.25 19.73 11.37
CA GLY A 202 2.00 19.17 12.69
C GLY A 202 3.17 18.29 13.11
N VAL A 203 3.46 18.25 14.41
CA VAL A 203 4.55 17.43 14.97
C VAL A 203 3.97 16.54 16.06
N SER A 204 4.41 15.28 16.10
CA SER A 204 4.15 14.38 17.22
C SER A 204 5.38 13.54 17.54
N PHE A 205 5.43 13.05 18.78
CA PHE A 205 6.59 12.39 19.35
C PHE A 205 6.19 11.07 20.04
N ALA A 206 7.04 10.05 19.92
CA ALA A 206 6.92 8.78 20.63
C ALA A 206 8.30 8.26 21.07
N VAL A 207 8.35 7.38 22.09
CA VAL A 207 9.60 6.86 22.65
C VAL A 207 9.66 5.34 22.56
N GLY A 208 10.77 4.83 22.03
CA GLY A 208 11.05 3.39 21.98
C GLY A 208 10.31 2.64 20.88
N SER A 209 10.35 1.31 20.97
CA SER A 209 9.78 0.37 20.00
C SER A 209 8.42 -0.19 20.39
N GLU A 210 7.89 0.17 21.56
CA GLU A 210 6.54 -0.18 21.99
C GLU A 210 5.58 0.93 21.55
N PRO A 211 4.77 0.69 20.49
CA PRO A 211 3.99 1.73 19.87
C PRO A 211 2.77 2.00 20.73
N THR A 212 2.92 2.86 21.74
CA THR A 212 1.89 3.87 21.87
C THR A 212 2.39 5.03 21.05
N LEU A 213 2.28 4.90 19.72
CA LEU A 213 2.18 6.06 18.85
C LEU A 213 0.91 6.77 19.32
N LEU A 214 1.03 7.56 20.39
CA LEU A 214 0.07 8.58 20.73
C LEU A 214 0.21 9.58 19.60
N PHE A 215 -0.48 9.29 18.49
CA PHE A 215 -0.67 10.23 17.40
C PHE A 215 -1.47 11.37 18.01
N ALA A 216 -0.75 12.31 18.61
CA ALA A 216 -1.32 13.55 19.08
C ALA A 216 -2.01 14.12 17.85
N THR A 217 -3.33 14.24 17.98
CA THR A 217 -4.20 14.92 17.04
C THR A 217 -3.50 16.19 16.56
N PRO A 218 -3.50 16.51 15.25
CA PRO A 218 -2.81 17.68 14.73
C PRO A 218 -3.49 18.96 15.24
N CYS A 219 -3.20 19.32 16.49
CA CYS A 219 -3.76 20.46 17.20
C CYS A 219 -2.75 21.08 18.19
N CYS A 220 -1.48 20.66 18.15
CA CYS A 220 -0.45 21.11 19.09
C CYS A 220 0.75 21.76 18.36
N PRO A 221 1.50 22.64 19.05
CA PRO A 221 2.37 23.64 18.44
C PRO A 221 3.56 23.04 17.68
N SER A 222 4.27 23.88 16.93
CA SER A 222 5.46 23.50 16.14
C SER A 222 6.65 23.03 16.99
N ASP A 223 6.46 22.91 18.31
CA ASP A 223 7.43 22.55 19.32
C ASP A 223 6.80 21.59 20.34
N ASP A 224 7.54 20.55 20.73
CA ASP A 224 7.15 19.59 21.76
C ASP A 224 8.37 19.18 22.59
N ALA A 225 8.17 18.75 23.84
CA ALA A 225 9.27 18.35 24.71
C ALA A 225 8.91 17.18 25.64
N ALA A 226 9.85 16.26 25.84
CA ALA A 226 9.67 15.11 26.70
C ALA A 226 10.95 14.73 27.44
N ARG A 227 10.80 14.24 28.68
CA ARG A 227 11.92 13.71 29.45
C ARG A 227 12.23 12.29 29.00
N LEU A 228 13.47 12.04 28.60
CA LEU A 228 13.93 10.77 28.03
C LEU A 228 15.18 10.26 28.73
N PRO A 229 15.31 8.93 28.92
CA PRO A 229 16.52 8.32 29.45
C PRO A 229 17.63 8.28 28.39
N GLU A 230 18.87 8.13 28.86
CA GLU A 230 20.02 7.79 28.00
C GLU A 230 19.75 6.51 27.18
N GLY A 231 20.11 6.55 25.90
CA GLY A 231 19.92 5.44 24.96
C GLY A 231 18.51 5.35 24.37
N ALA A 232 17.60 6.25 24.72
CA ALA A 232 16.27 6.28 24.11
C ALA A 232 16.35 6.62 22.61
N ASP A 233 15.53 5.93 21.81
CA ASP A 233 15.23 6.27 20.42
C ASP A 233 13.85 6.92 20.39
N ALA A 234 13.81 8.23 20.17
CA ALA A 234 12.57 8.98 20.04
C ALA A 234 12.18 9.09 18.57
N LEU A 235 10.97 8.64 18.23
CA LEU A 235 10.41 8.80 16.91
C LEU A 235 9.65 10.13 16.84
N VAL A 236 10.10 11.01 15.97
CA VAL A 236 9.42 12.26 15.63
C VAL A 236 8.70 12.08 14.31
N GLN A 237 7.39 12.29 14.32
CA GLN A 237 6.57 12.30 13.12
C GLN A 237 6.21 13.74 12.78
N VAL A 238 6.54 14.16 11.56
CA VAL A 238 6.17 15.48 11.02
C VAL A 238 5.17 15.27 9.90
N VAL A 239 4.03 15.95 9.99
CA VAL A 239 2.92 15.85 9.03
C VAL A 239 2.72 17.16 8.30
N ALA A 240 2.49 17.11 6.99
CA ALA A 240 2.19 18.28 6.18
C ALA A 240 0.66 18.45 6.05
N LEU A 241 0.09 19.43 6.75
CA LEU A 241 -1.36 19.58 6.94
C LEU A 241 -2.08 20.16 5.72
N ASP A 242 -1.36 20.87 4.87
CA ASP A 242 -1.87 21.56 3.69
C ASP A 242 -1.36 20.97 2.36
N LEU A 243 -0.62 19.86 2.39
CA LEU A 243 -0.31 19.09 1.20
C LEU A 243 -1.52 18.31 0.71
N ASP A 244 -2.00 18.68 -0.48
CA ASP A 244 -3.07 17.96 -1.18
C ASP A 244 -2.49 16.71 -1.86
N THR A 245 -2.94 15.54 -1.41
CA THR A 245 -2.58 14.22 -1.98
C THR A 245 -3.36 13.89 -3.26
N SER A 246 -4.39 14.68 -3.57
CA SER A 246 -5.32 14.46 -4.68
C SER A 246 -5.12 15.40 -5.87
N ALA A 247 -4.30 16.44 -5.72
CA ALA A 247 -3.96 17.38 -6.78
C ALA A 247 -2.79 16.88 -7.66
N ALA A 248 -2.84 17.18 -8.96
CA ALA A 248 -1.72 16.96 -9.88
C ALA A 248 -0.45 17.66 -9.36
N PRO A 249 0.76 17.10 -9.60
CA PRO A 249 2.00 17.66 -9.08
C PRO A 249 2.15 19.12 -9.51
N SER A 250 2.01 20.02 -8.54
CA SER A 250 2.25 21.46 -8.68
C SER A 250 3.54 21.83 -7.95
N ASN A 251 4.00 23.08 -8.07
CA ASN A 251 5.15 23.56 -7.27
C ASN A 251 4.92 23.51 -5.75
N ARG A 252 3.69 23.25 -5.26
CA ARG A 252 3.38 22.99 -3.84
C ARG A 252 3.24 21.50 -3.52
N SER A 253 3.75 20.61 -4.35
CA SER A 253 3.75 19.17 -4.06
C SER A 253 4.80 18.77 -3.02
N ARG A 254 5.70 19.69 -2.63
CA ARG A 254 6.79 19.42 -1.68
C ARG A 254 6.93 20.60 -0.74
N GLN A 255 7.15 20.31 0.54
CA GLN A 255 7.37 21.30 1.59
C GLN A 255 8.61 20.88 2.39
N GLY A 256 9.56 21.81 2.48
CA GLY A 256 10.79 21.60 3.24
C GLY A 256 10.66 22.15 4.65
N PHE A 257 11.37 21.53 5.59
CA PHE A 257 11.45 22.00 6.96
C PHE A 257 12.80 21.65 7.60
N THR A 258 13.17 22.42 8.60
CA THR A 258 14.29 22.13 9.49
C THR A 258 13.76 21.64 10.83
N LEU A 259 14.20 20.46 11.24
CA LEU A 259 13.99 19.95 12.59
C LEU A 259 15.14 20.42 13.47
N HIS A 260 14.81 21.17 14.52
CA HIS A 260 15.73 21.48 15.60
C HIS A 260 15.47 20.57 16.78
N THR A 261 16.53 19.99 17.33
CA THR A 261 16.44 19.24 18.58
C THR A 261 17.35 19.88 19.62
N ALA A 262 16.92 19.94 20.86
CA ALA A 262 17.75 20.36 21.99
C ALA A 262 17.54 19.39 23.16
N LEU A 263 18.60 19.14 23.92
CA LEU A 263 18.58 18.24 25.06
C LEU A 263 19.02 19.01 26.29
N ASP A 264 18.05 19.40 27.11
CA ASP A 264 18.29 20.10 28.37
C ASP A 264 18.53 19.10 29.49
N PRO A 265 19.33 19.46 30.53
CA PRO A 265 19.47 18.63 31.72
C PRO A 265 18.10 18.40 32.40
N PRO A 266 17.92 17.24 33.05
CA PRO A 266 16.65 16.84 33.64
C PRO A 266 16.16 17.76 34.77
#